data_AF-A0A9K3P8N0-F1
#
_entry.id   AF-A0A9K3P8N0-F1
#
_cell.length_a   1.000
_cell.length_b   1.000
_cell.length_c   1.000
_cell.angle_alpha   90.00
_cell.angle_beta   90.00
_cell.angle_gamma   90.00
#
_symmetry.space_group_name_H-M   'P 1'
#
loop_
_entity.id
_entity.type
_entity.pdbx_description
1 polymer ?
#
loop_
_entity_poly.entity_id
_entity_poly.type
_entity_poly.pdbx_seq_one_letter_code
_entity_poly.pdbx_strand_id
1 'polypeptide(L)'
;MTSKNQSSSSNGPVLQNPLSNAPSTVEWIQHLELGYAEPPRPPTICFGCGKQASETIKLSRCGKCSVAAYCSRDCQVQDWKTGNHKLACPSYRRALTIRSPYCEDVHATIRNELFARTRFYGCPYAVFRTTDLGRGFLFLQSDQTLQNMSLYTCKDLTGRTITRSVLIHFLTLGEFDSEVCKEDFELALVRTKLKELVDGYDKEKEVVLLFKFRCGHMSLGKAMLVPDYKICKKLGQDYYAENPTGALQLNLDEM
;
A
#
# COMPACT_ATOMS: atom_id res chain seq x y z
N MET A 1 30.93 36.75 -31.83
CA MET A 1 30.06 36.88 -30.65
C MET A 1 29.29 35.57 -30.49
N THR A 2 29.87 34.62 -29.76
CA THR A 2 29.30 33.28 -29.51
C THR A 2 28.90 33.22 -28.03
N SER A 3 27.60 33.33 -27.75
CA SER A 3 27.08 33.29 -26.38
C SER A 3 26.81 31.84 -25.98
N LYS A 4 27.54 31.36 -24.96
CA LYS A 4 27.34 30.06 -24.33
C LYS A 4 26.11 30.13 -23.41
N ASN A 5 25.06 29.38 -23.74
CA ASN A 5 23.97 29.10 -22.80
C ASN A 5 24.41 27.95 -21.86
N GLN A 6 24.61 28.27 -20.58
CA GLN A 6 24.79 27.27 -19.53
C GLN A 6 23.42 26.81 -19.03
N SER A 7 23.06 25.58 -19.37
CA SER A 7 21.97 24.85 -18.71
C SER A 7 22.46 24.32 -17.37
N SER A 8 22.04 24.95 -16.27
CA SER A 8 22.31 24.48 -14.93
C SER A 8 21.42 23.27 -14.60
N SER A 9 22.00 22.08 -14.71
CA SER A 9 21.44 20.82 -14.23
C SER A 9 21.45 20.77 -12.70
N SER A 10 20.29 20.92 -12.07
CA SER A 10 20.16 20.78 -10.61
C SER A 10 20.09 19.29 -10.21
N ASN A 11 21.24 18.65 -10.08
CA ASN A 11 21.39 17.35 -9.41
C ASN A 11 21.30 17.55 -7.89
N GLY A 12 20.07 17.65 -7.37
CA GLY A 12 19.81 17.51 -5.94
C GLY A 12 19.70 16.02 -5.56
N PRO A 13 20.14 15.61 -4.35
CA PRO A 13 20.03 14.21 -3.93
C PRO A 13 18.55 13.78 -3.93
N VAL A 14 18.26 12.71 -4.66
CA VAL A 14 16.95 12.06 -4.64
C VAL A 14 16.78 11.46 -3.25
N LEU A 15 15.99 12.11 -2.40
CA LEU A 15 15.57 11.55 -1.12
C LEU A 15 14.72 10.30 -1.43
N GLN A 16 15.36 9.13 -1.32
CA GLN A 16 14.76 7.82 -1.52
C GLN A 16 13.85 7.48 -0.33
N ASN A 17 12.77 6.74 -0.60
CA ASN A 17 11.93 6.18 0.45
C ASN A 17 12.80 5.18 1.24
N PRO A 18 12.87 5.23 2.58
CA PRO A 18 13.65 4.24 3.34
C PRO A 18 13.26 2.79 3.03
N LEU A 19 12.02 2.56 2.58
CA LEU A 19 11.50 1.25 2.20
C LEU A 19 11.81 0.84 0.75
N SER A 20 12.31 1.73 -0.11
CA SER A 20 12.63 1.39 -1.51
C SER A 20 13.83 0.45 -1.66
N ASN A 21 14.61 0.26 -0.59
CA ASN A 21 15.80 -0.60 -0.59
C ASN A 21 15.55 -1.93 0.17
N ALA A 22 14.32 -2.21 0.60
CA ALA A 22 14.00 -3.50 1.20
C ALA A 22 14.08 -4.59 0.11
N PRO A 23 14.85 -5.69 0.32
CA PRO A 23 14.94 -6.75 -0.66
C PRO A 23 13.54 -7.29 -0.96
N SER A 24 13.23 -7.46 -2.25
CA SER A 24 11.93 -7.94 -2.72
C SER A 24 11.64 -9.34 -2.16
N THR A 25 10.85 -9.41 -1.09
CA THR A 25 10.49 -10.69 -0.45
C THR A 25 9.26 -11.35 -1.06
N VAL A 26 8.63 -10.74 -2.08
CA VAL A 26 7.39 -11.22 -2.69
C VAL A 26 7.60 -11.48 -4.18
N GLU A 27 7.25 -12.68 -4.61
CA GLU A 27 7.09 -13.07 -6.01
C GLU A 27 5.63 -12.84 -6.41
N TRP A 28 5.39 -11.80 -7.22
CA TRP A 28 4.06 -11.50 -7.76
C TRP A 28 3.80 -12.31 -9.02
N ILE A 29 2.69 -13.04 -9.05
CA ILE A 29 2.40 -14.06 -10.06
C ILE A 29 1.27 -13.62 -11.00
N GLN A 30 0.28 -12.92 -10.45
CA GLN A 30 -0.82 -12.37 -11.23
C GLN A 30 -1.24 -11.03 -10.63
N HIS A 31 -1.52 -10.04 -11.48
CA HIS A 31 -2.07 -8.76 -11.07
C HIS A 31 -3.18 -8.35 -12.03
N LEU A 32 -4.20 -7.68 -11.51
CA LEU A 32 -5.37 -7.23 -12.27
C LEU A 32 -5.75 -5.81 -11.85
N GLU A 33 -6.20 -5.02 -12.82
CA GLU A 33 -6.86 -3.74 -12.59
C GLU A 33 -8.32 -3.89 -13.03
N LEU A 34 -9.24 -4.01 -12.07
CA LEU A 34 -10.67 -4.19 -12.35
C LEU A 34 -11.35 -2.90 -12.87
N GLY A 35 -10.61 -1.79 -12.93
CA GLY A 35 -11.06 -0.56 -13.58
C GLY A 35 -12.21 0.15 -12.87
N TYR A 36 -12.31 -0.01 -11.54
CA TYR A 36 -13.39 0.61 -10.77
C TYR A 36 -13.39 2.14 -10.94
N ALA A 37 -14.58 2.70 -11.13
CA ALA A 37 -14.75 4.13 -11.22
C ALA A 37 -14.32 4.79 -9.90
N GLU A 38 -13.39 5.74 -9.96
CA GLU A 38 -13.04 6.53 -8.79
C GLU A 38 -14.21 7.48 -8.45
N PRO A 39 -14.58 7.60 -7.16
CA PRO A 39 -15.54 8.62 -6.76
C PRO A 39 -15.00 10.02 -7.08
N PRO A 40 -15.88 11.02 -7.28
CA PRO A 40 -15.47 12.39 -7.55
C PRO A 40 -14.46 12.88 -6.52
N ARG A 41 -13.34 13.41 -6.99
CA ARG A 41 -12.28 13.90 -6.12
C ARG A 41 -12.77 15.15 -5.36
N PRO A 42 -12.62 15.22 -4.03
CA PRO A 42 -13.03 16.39 -3.28
C PRO A 42 -12.13 17.61 -3.58
N PRO A 43 -12.61 18.85 -3.34
CA PRO A 43 -11.85 20.07 -3.64
C PRO A 43 -10.54 20.15 -2.87
N THR A 44 -9.41 20.50 -3.50
CA THR A 44 -8.11 20.57 -2.79
C THR A 44 -8.13 21.58 -1.64
N ILE A 45 -7.52 21.21 -0.51
CA ILE A 45 -7.34 22.05 0.67
C ILE A 45 -5.85 22.37 0.88
N CYS A 46 -5.58 23.41 1.67
CA CYS A 46 -4.23 23.75 2.06
C CYS A 46 -3.64 22.64 2.95
N PHE A 47 -2.49 22.11 2.58
CA PHE A 47 -1.80 21.06 3.33
C PHE A 47 -1.28 21.56 4.69
N GLY A 48 -0.99 22.86 4.82
CA GLY A 48 -0.51 23.46 6.06
C GLY A 48 -1.61 23.77 7.07
N CYS A 49 -2.75 24.34 6.62
CA CYS A 49 -3.79 24.85 7.53
C CYS A 49 -5.21 24.33 7.26
N GLY A 50 -5.41 23.48 6.26
CA GLY A 50 -6.72 22.89 5.93
C GLY A 50 -7.72 23.80 5.21
N LYS A 51 -7.38 25.08 4.96
CA LYS A 51 -8.27 26.00 4.23
C LYS A 51 -8.56 25.51 2.82
N GLN A 52 -9.84 25.44 2.45
CA GLN A 52 -10.27 25.05 1.12
C GLN A 52 -10.02 26.16 0.10
N ALA A 53 -9.71 25.78 -1.14
CA ALA A 53 -9.69 26.71 -2.25
C ALA A 53 -11.06 27.37 -2.44
N SER A 54 -11.07 28.68 -2.66
CA SER A 54 -12.26 29.49 -2.95
C SER A 54 -11.88 30.60 -3.94
N GLU A 55 -12.83 31.42 -4.36
CA GLU A 55 -12.56 32.60 -5.19
C GLU A 55 -11.54 33.55 -4.53
N THR A 56 -11.55 33.63 -3.20
CA THR A 56 -10.65 34.46 -2.39
C THR A 56 -9.37 33.74 -1.99
N ILE A 57 -9.38 32.41 -1.87
CA ILE A 57 -8.24 31.60 -1.44
C ILE A 57 -7.68 30.83 -2.64
N LYS A 58 -6.65 31.39 -3.26
CA LYS A 58 -5.86 30.70 -4.29
C LYS A 58 -4.81 29.83 -3.62
N LEU A 59 -4.73 28.56 -4.04
CA LEU A 59 -3.71 27.63 -3.55
C LEU A 59 -2.57 27.49 -4.57
N SER A 60 -1.33 27.68 -4.11
CA SER A 60 -0.12 27.42 -4.90
C SER A 60 0.40 26.02 -4.61
N ARG A 61 0.73 25.27 -5.67
CA ARG A 61 1.27 23.92 -5.55
C ARG A 61 2.77 23.94 -5.25
N CYS A 62 3.25 22.94 -4.54
CA CYS A 62 4.67 22.70 -4.35
C CYS A 62 5.35 22.49 -5.70
N GLY A 63 6.37 23.29 -6.03
CA GLY A 63 7.09 23.17 -7.30
C GLY A 63 7.87 21.85 -7.50
N LYS A 64 8.00 21.00 -6.47
CA LYS A 64 8.70 19.71 -6.57
C LYS A 64 7.77 18.53 -6.88
N CYS A 65 6.67 18.39 -6.14
CA CYS A 65 5.73 17.28 -6.34
C CYS A 65 4.51 17.66 -7.17
N SER A 66 4.19 18.95 -7.30
CA SER A 66 2.98 19.46 -7.96
C SER A 66 1.66 18.95 -7.38
N VAL A 67 1.68 18.36 -6.18
CA VAL A 67 0.50 17.86 -5.45
C VAL A 67 0.16 18.77 -4.28
N ALA A 68 1.04 18.85 -3.28
CA ALA A 68 0.76 19.58 -2.05
C ALA A 68 0.48 21.06 -2.34
N ALA A 69 -0.62 21.57 -1.83
CA ALA A 69 -1.16 22.88 -2.14
C ALA A 69 -1.21 23.78 -0.89
N TYR A 70 -0.89 25.07 -1.04
CA TYR A 70 -0.76 25.99 0.09
C TYR A 70 -1.39 27.35 -0.21
N CYS A 71 -2.07 27.93 0.79
CA CYS A 71 -2.62 29.29 0.66
C CYS A 71 -1.56 30.39 0.84
N SER A 72 -0.40 30.07 1.40
CA SER A 72 0.70 31.01 1.59
C SER A 72 2.05 30.30 1.61
N ARG A 73 3.13 31.08 1.42
CA ARG A 73 4.50 30.59 1.57
C ARG A 73 4.78 30.09 2.98
N ASP A 74 4.20 30.72 4.00
CA ASP A 74 4.38 30.31 5.40
C ASP A 74 3.81 28.93 5.67
N CYS A 75 2.60 28.64 5.17
CA CYS A 75 2.01 27.30 5.25
C CYS A 75 2.90 26.25 4.58
N GLN A 76 3.51 26.57 3.44
CA GLN A 76 4.44 25.67 2.76
C GLN A 76 5.72 25.42 3.57
N VAL A 77 6.32 26.48 4.14
CA VAL A 77 7.56 26.36 4.93
C VAL A 77 7.31 25.58 6.22
N GLN A 78 6.18 25.83 6.87
CA GLN A 78 5.78 25.10 8.09
C GLN A 78 5.55 23.62 7.78
N ASP A 79 4.73 23.28 6.79
CA ASP A 79 4.47 21.88 6.41
C ASP A 79 5.75 21.15 5.96
N TRP A 80 6.69 21.87 5.33
CA TRP A 80 8.02 21.32 4.99
C TRP A 80 8.87 20.98 6.22
N LYS A 81 8.87 21.82 7.24
CA LYS A 81 9.72 21.67 8.44
C LYS A 81 9.11 20.73 9.48
N THR A 82 7.82 20.88 9.76
CA THR A 82 7.13 20.19 10.87
C THR A 82 5.97 19.30 10.42
N GLY A 83 5.43 19.51 9.21
CA GLY A 83 4.31 18.73 8.66
C GLY A 83 4.69 17.48 7.86
N ASN A 84 5.96 17.03 7.96
CA ASN A 84 6.50 15.87 7.24
C ASN A 84 6.47 15.95 5.71
N HIS A 85 6.14 17.10 5.09
CA HIS A 85 6.12 17.22 3.64
C HIS A 85 7.49 16.99 3.00
N LYS A 86 8.59 17.32 3.69
CA LYS A 86 9.94 17.00 3.21
C LYS A 86 10.12 15.51 2.88
N LEU A 87 9.55 14.63 3.70
CA LEU A 87 9.59 13.18 3.53
C LEU A 87 8.49 12.67 2.58
N ALA A 88 7.32 13.32 2.58
CA ALA A 88 6.19 12.94 1.74
C ALA A 88 6.28 13.44 0.28
N CYS A 89 7.07 14.48 0.02
CA CYS A 89 7.16 15.10 -1.31
C CYS A 89 7.53 14.08 -2.42
N PRO A 90 8.50 13.16 -2.23
CA PRO A 90 8.78 12.11 -3.21
C PRO A 90 7.61 11.14 -3.43
N SER A 91 6.89 10.73 -2.37
CA SER A 91 5.75 9.81 -2.51
C SER A 91 4.60 10.44 -3.29
N TYR A 92 4.33 11.72 -3.10
CA TYR A 92 3.31 12.44 -3.89
C TYR A 92 3.63 12.48 -5.38
N ARG A 93 4.90 12.71 -5.73
CA ARG A 93 5.35 12.71 -7.12
C ARG A 93 5.17 11.33 -7.76
N ARG A 94 5.54 10.25 -7.04
CA ARG A 94 5.30 8.87 -7.49
C ARG A 94 3.82 8.57 -7.63
N ALA A 95 3.00 9.03 -6.68
CA ALA A 95 1.56 8.78 -6.72
C ALA A 95 0.90 9.30 -8.00
N LEU A 96 1.37 10.42 -8.56
CA LEU A 96 0.86 10.92 -9.85
C LEU A 96 1.15 9.98 -11.03
N THR A 97 2.20 9.17 -10.97
CA THR A 97 2.56 8.25 -12.07
C THR A 97 1.80 6.93 -12.04
N ILE A 98 1.19 6.58 -10.89
CA ILE A 98 0.36 5.37 -10.70
C ILE A 98 -0.84 5.32 -11.66
N ARG A 99 -1.34 6.49 -12.11
CA ARG A 99 -2.45 6.56 -13.08
C ARG A 99 -2.04 6.24 -14.52
N SER A 100 -0.75 6.03 -14.78
CA SER A 100 -0.24 5.66 -16.09
C SER A 100 -0.23 4.14 -16.22
N PRO A 101 -0.83 3.56 -17.29
CA PRO A 101 -0.82 2.12 -17.53
C PRO A 101 0.58 1.52 -17.80
N TYR A 102 1.63 2.35 -17.86
CA TYR A 102 3.01 1.96 -18.16
C TYR A 102 3.90 1.82 -16.91
N CYS A 103 3.34 1.47 -15.75
CA CYS A 103 4.01 1.63 -14.46
C CYS A 103 3.99 0.37 -13.57
N GLU A 104 4.06 -0.82 -14.17
CA GLU A 104 4.03 -2.11 -13.46
C GLU A 104 5.05 -2.17 -12.30
N ASP A 105 6.25 -1.65 -12.53
CA ASP A 105 7.34 -1.57 -11.54
C ASP A 105 6.95 -0.77 -10.28
N VAL A 106 6.13 0.28 -10.42
CA VAL A 106 5.72 1.10 -9.27
C VAL A 106 4.64 0.39 -8.47
N HIS A 107 3.69 -0.30 -9.11
CA HIS A 107 2.70 -1.09 -8.37
C HIS A 107 3.39 -2.20 -7.57
N ALA A 108 4.34 -2.92 -8.19
CA ALA A 108 5.14 -3.93 -7.51
C ALA A 108 5.90 -3.36 -6.32
N THR A 109 6.53 -2.19 -6.49
CA THR A 109 7.22 -1.49 -5.39
C THR A 109 6.27 -1.19 -4.23
N ILE A 110 5.10 -0.63 -4.50
CA ILE A 110 4.13 -0.27 -3.45
C ILE A 110 3.64 -1.51 -2.71
N ARG A 111 3.32 -2.59 -3.42
CA ARG A 111 2.88 -3.84 -2.79
C ARG A 111 3.99 -4.44 -1.92
N ASN A 112 5.24 -4.37 -2.36
CA ASN A 112 6.40 -4.81 -1.58
C ASN A 112 6.58 -3.97 -0.31
N GLU A 113 6.49 -2.64 -0.42
CA GLU A 113 6.54 -1.74 0.74
C GLU A 113 5.41 -2.02 1.74
N LEU A 114 4.19 -2.28 1.25
CA LEU A 114 3.05 -2.64 2.09
C LEU A 114 3.28 -3.97 2.82
N PHE A 115 3.68 -5.01 2.10
CA PHE A 115 3.94 -6.31 2.73
C PHE A 115 5.13 -6.23 3.70
N ALA A 116 6.18 -5.48 3.38
CA ALA A 116 7.31 -5.30 4.29
C ALA A 116 6.90 -4.72 5.66
N ARG A 117 5.87 -3.87 5.69
CA ARG A 117 5.33 -3.27 6.92
C ARG A 117 4.38 -4.21 7.68
N THR A 118 3.64 -5.04 6.97
CA THR A 118 2.62 -5.91 7.58
C THR A 118 3.14 -7.32 7.90
N ARG A 119 4.22 -7.78 7.27
CA ARG A 119 4.69 -9.19 7.35
C ARG A 119 5.02 -9.66 8.77
N PHE A 120 5.52 -8.78 9.63
CA PHE A 120 5.83 -9.15 11.03
C PHE A 120 4.59 -9.53 11.85
N TYR A 121 3.40 -9.09 11.45
CA TYR A 121 2.13 -9.47 12.06
C TYR A 121 1.39 -10.52 11.21
N GLY A 122 1.42 -10.35 9.88
CA GLY A 122 0.76 -11.23 8.92
C GLY A 122 1.37 -12.63 8.84
N CYS A 123 2.69 -12.78 8.84
CA CYS A 123 3.34 -14.09 8.77
C CYS A 123 3.07 -14.96 10.01
N PRO A 124 3.21 -14.45 11.26
CA PRO A 124 2.79 -15.18 12.45
C PRO A 124 1.31 -15.56 12.42
N TYR A 125 0.45 -14.64 11.95
CA TYR A 125 -0.99 -14.90 11.81
C TYR A 125 -1.27 -16.04 10.82
N ALA A 126 -0.59 -16.06 9.67
CA ALA A 126 -0.70 -17.14 8.69
C ALA A 126 -0.26 -18.49 9.27
N VAL A 127 0.88 -18.53 9.97
CA VAL A 127 1.42 -19.76 10.57
C VAL A 127 0.50 -20.30 11.67
N PHE A 128 -0.03 -19.41 12.51
CA PHE A 128 -1.00 -19.77 13.54
C PHE A 128 -2.25 -20.41 12.92
N ARG A 129 -2.89 -19.71 11.97
CA ARG A 129 -4.11 -20.20 11.30
C ARG A 129 -3.87 -21.46 10.46
N THR A 130 -2.68 -21.61 9.86
CA THR A 130 -2.32 -22.83 9.14
C THR A 130 -2.24 -24.05 10.05
N THR A 131 -1.90 -23.87 11.33
CA THR A 131 -1.85 -24.95 12.31
C THR A 131 -3.24 -25.48 12.64
N ASP A 132 -4.24 -24.59 12.65
CA ASP A 132 -5.62 -24.93 13.03
C ASP A 132 -6.49 -25.36 11.84
N LEU A 133 -6.37 -24.65 10.71
CA LEU A 133 -7.25 -24.80 9.53
C LEU A 133 -6.60 -25.53 8.35
N GLY A 134 -5.28 -25.77 8.41
CA GLY A 134 -4.52 -26.33 7.30
C GLY A 134 -4.10 -25.29 6.26
N ARG A 135 -3.87 -25.72 5.02
CA ARG A 135 -3.33 -24.86 3.96
C ARG A 135 -4.32 -23.76 3.58
N GLY A 136 -3.78 -22.55 3.38
CA GLY A 136 -4.55 -21.38 3.03
C GLY A 136 -3.65 -20.24 2.60
N PHE A 137 -4.19 -19.02 2.60
CA PHE A 137 -3.49 -17.83 2.18
C PHE A 137 -3.97 -16.62 2.98
N LEU A 138 -3.17 -15.56 2.97
CA LEU A 138 -3.56 -14.27 3.52
C LEU A 138 -4.32 -13.48 2.46
N PHE A 139 -5.55 -13.09 2.76
CA PHE A 139 -6.32 -12.14 1.98
C PHE A 139 -6.27 -10.76 2.64
N LEU A 140 -5.55 -9.83 2.00
CA LEU A 140 -5.33 -8.47 2.49
C LEU A 140 -6.23 -7.51 1.73
N GLN A 141 -7.05 -6.77 2.46
CA GLN A 141 -8.02 -5.83 1.91
C GLN A 141 -7.81 -4.44 2.50
N SER A 142 -8.08 -3.41 1.70
CA SER A 142 -8.14 -2.03 2.18
C SER A 142 -9.26 -1.27 1.47
N ASP A 143 -9.93 -0.40 2.23
CA ASP A 143 -10.89 0.57 1.70
C ASP A 143 -10.19 1.78 1.05
N GLN A 144 -8.86 1.80 1.04
CA GLN A 144 -8.05 2.80 0.35
C GLN A 144 -7.61 2.30 -1.03
N THR A 145 -7.32 3.25 -1.92
CA THR A 145 -6.70 2.95 -3.22
C THR A 145 -5.22 2.59 -3.03
N LEU A 146 -4.64 1.82 -3.95
CA LEU A 146 -3.19 1.55 -3.94
C LEU A 146 -2.37 2.86 -3.93
N GLN A 147 -2.87 3.88 -4.64
CA GLN A 147 -2.29 5.23 -4.63
C GLN A 147 -2.23 5.83 -3.22
N ASN A 148 -3.33 5.80 -2.46
CA ASN A 148 -3.37 6.32 -1.09
C ASN A 148 -2.46 5.52 -0.14
N MET A 149 -2.42 4.20 -0.35
CA MET A 149 -1.57 3.30 0.45
C MET A 149 -0.08 3.53 0.22
N SER A 150 0.31 4.04 -0.96
CA SER A 150 1.70 4.38 -1.32
C SER A 150 2.26 5.68 -0.72
N LEU A 151 1.41 6.51 -0.10
CA LEU A 151 1.82 7.81 0.40
C LEU A 151 2.67 7.66 1.68
N TYR A 152 3.58 8.58 1.93
CA TYR A 152 4.36 8.53 3.18
C TYR A 152 3.52 8.95 4.40
N THR A 153 2.67 9.96 4.22
CA THR A 153 1.80 10.53 5.27
C THR A 153 0.35 10.15 5.06
N CYS A 154 -0.45 10.23 6.13
CA CYS A 154 -1.91 10.08 6.12
C CYS A 154 -2.66 11.23 5.40
N LYS A 155 -2.04 12.00 4.51
CA LYS A 155 -2.71 13.04 3.70
C LYS A 155 -2.82 12.58 2.26
N ASP A 156 -4.03 12.55 1.71
CA ASP A 156 -4.28 12.23 0.32
C ASP A 156 -3.74 13.30 -0.66
N LEU A 157 -3.99 13.11 -1.95
CA LEU A 157 -3.57 14.06 -2.99
C LEU A 157 -4.33 15.40 -2.97
N THR A 158 -5.36 15.54 -2.14
CA THR A 158 -6.15 16.76 -1.95
C THR A 158 -5.82 17.50 -0.66
N GLY A 159 -4.97 16.91 0.18
CA GLY A 159 -4.54 17.45 1.48
C GLY A 159 -5.38 16.98 2.65
N ARG A 160 -6.36 16.09 2.44
CA ARG A 160 -7.23 15.56 3.47
C ARG A 160 -6.58 14.39 4.18
N THR A 161 -6.81 14.32 5.48
CA THR A 161 -6.40 13.17 6.28
C THR A 161 -7.21 11.94 5.85
N ILE A 162 -6.50 10.83 5.64
CA ILE A 162 -7.03 9.50 5.36
C ILE A 162 -6.50 8.54 6.42
N THR A 163 -7.33 7.59 6.83
CA THR A 163 -6.88 6.48 7.66
C THR A 163 -6.44 5.35 6.75
N ARG A 164 -5.23 4.83 6.96
CA ARG A 164 -4.72 3.72 6.15
C ARG A 164 -4.65 2.48 7.02
N SER A 165 -5.53 1.53 6.75
CA SER A 165 -5.51 0.22 7.39
C SER A 165 -5.56 -0.90 6.35
N VAL A 166 -5.06 -2.06 6.77
CA VAL A 166 -5.20 -3.31 6.03
C VAL A 166 -5.92 -4.29 6.93
N LEU A 167 -6.98 -4.88 6.40
CA LEU A 167 -7.68 -6.00 7.00
C LEU A 167 -7.12 -7.30 6.42
N ILE A 168 -6.66 -8.21 7.27
CA ILE A 168 -6.00 -9.45 6.90
C ILE A 168 -6.85 -10.62 7.38
N HIS A 169 -7.39 -11.37 6.42
CA HIS A 169 -8.03 -12.65 6.66
C HIS A 169 -7.06 -13.79 6.33
N PHE A 170 -7.17 -14.90 7.05
CA PHE A 170 -6.61 -16.16 6.58
C PHE A 170 -7.77 -16.99 6.05
N LEU A 171 -7.67 -17.43 4.79
CA LEU A 171 -8.72 -18.18 4.13
C LEU A 171 -8.16 -19.48 3.56
N THR A 172 -8.94 -20.55 3.72
CA THR A 172 -8.79 -21.77 2.93
C THR A 172 -9.37 -21.57 1.54
N LEU A 173 -9.03 -22.45 0.58
CA LEU A 173 -9.66 -22.40 -0.75
C LEU A 173 -11.18 -22.63 -0.69
N GLY A 174 -11.66 -23.43 0.28
CA GLY A 174 -13.09 -23.69 0.46
C GLY A 174 -13.87 -22.45 0.91
N GLU A 175 -13.35 -21.71 1.89
CA GLU A 175 -13.94 -20.43 2.33
C GLU A 175 -13.89 -19.38 1.21
N PHE A 176 -12.77 -19.33 0.48
CA PHE A 176 -12.64 -18.42 -0.66
C PHE A 176 -13.69 -18.67 -1.76
N ASP A 177 -14.00 -19.93 -2.05
CA ASP A 177 -15.00 -20.30 -3.06
C ASP A 177 -16.43 -20.04 -2.58
N SER A 178 -16.74 -20.39 -1.33
CA SER A 178 -18.12 -20.39 -0.82
C SER A 178 -18.58 -19.04 -0.29
N GLU A 179 -17.66 -18.21 0.22
CA GLU A 179 -17.97 -16.91 0.81
C GLU A 179 -17.52 -15.79 -0.14
N VAL A 180 -16.23 -15.76 -0.46
CA VAL A 180 -15.62 -14.58 -1.09
C VAL A 180 -15.97 -14.47 -2.58
N CYS A 181 -15.80 -15.55 -3.36
CA CYS A 181 -16.15 -15.56 -4.78
C CYS A 181 -17.66 -15.43 -5.02
N LYS A 182 -18.48 -15.83 -4.04
CA LYS A 182 -19.94 -15.74 -4.12
C LYS A 182 -20.42 -14.29 -3.99
N GLU A 183 -19.77 -13.51 -3.13
CA GLU A 183 -20.08 -12.09 -2.95
C GLU A 183 -19.42 -11.20 -4.02
N ASP A 184 -18.25 -11.60 -4.52
CA ASP A 184 -17.47 -10.86 -5.50
C ASP A 184 -16.92 -11.79 -6.59
N PHE A 185 -17.66 -11.88 -7.69
CA PHE A 185 -17.35 -12.76 -8.82
C PHE A 185 -16.02 -12.41 -9.52
N GLU A 186 -15.52 -11.17 -9.38
CA GLU A 186 -14.27 -10.75 -10.03
C GLU A 186 -13.06 -11.45 -9.40
N LEU A 187 -13.17 -11.89 -8.15
CA LEU A 187 -12.13 -12.67 -7.46
C LEU A 187 -11.98 -14.08 -8.05
N ALA A 188 -12.97 -14.58 -8.79
CA ALA A 188 -12.83 -15.83 -9.53
C ALA A 188 -11.72 -15.76 -10.61
N LEU A 189 -11.36 -14.56 -11.08
CA LEU A 189 -10.31 -14.37 -12.10
C LEU A 189 -8.90 -14.78 -11.62
N VAL A 190 -8.65 -14.79 -10.32
CA VAL A 190 -7.37 -15.24 -9.73
C VAL A 190 -7.43 -16.67 -9.20
N ARG A 191 -8.61 -17.29 -9.19
CA ARG A 191 -8.86 -18.56 -8.47
C ARG A 191 -7.99 -19.71 -8.94
N THR A 192 -7.74 -19.83 -10.25
CA THR A 192 -6.90 -20.90 -10.81
C THR A 192 -5.46 -20.78 -10.31
N LYS A 193 -4.87 -19.59 -10.43
CA LYS A 193 -3.49 -19.32 -9.97
C LYS A 193 -3.35 -19.37 -8.46
N LEU A 194 -4.38 -18.92 -7.73
CA LEU A 194 -4.41 -19.00 -6.28
C LEU A 194 -4.36 -20.46 -5.81
N LYS A 195 -5.13 -21.35 -6.44
CA LYS A 195 -5.08 -22.78 -6.12
C LYS A 195 -3.73 -23.40 -6.39
N GLU A 196 -3.15 -23.14 -7.57
CA GLU A 196 -1.79 -23.61 -7.91
C GLU A 196 -0.78 -23.21 -6.82
N LEU A 197 -0.87 -21.98 -6.30
CA LEU A 197 0.00 -21.50 -5.24
C LEU A 197 -0.26 -22.16 -3.89
N VAL A 198 -1.52 -22.21 -3.44
CA VAL A 198 -1.89 -22.78 -2.14
C VAL A 198 -1.56 -24.28 -2.06
N ASP A 199 -1.68 -25.00 -3.18
CA ASP A 199 -1.31 -26.41 -3.24
C ASP A 199 0.22 -26.60 -3.25
N GLY A 200 0.96 -25.67 -3.87
CA GLY A 200 2.39 -25.80 -4.16
C GLY A 200 3.35 -25.19 -3.13
N TYR A 201 2.92 -24.25 -2.28
CA TYR A 201 3.85 -23.53 -1.39
C TYR A 201 4.34 -24.39 -0.21
N ASP A 202 5.55 -24.07 0.28
CA ASP A 202 6.10 -24.64 1.51
C ASP A 202 5.59 -23.87 2.73
N LYS A 203 4.67 -24.46 3.51
CA LYS A 203 4.04 -23.81 4.68
C LYS A 203 5.01 -23.41 5.80
N GLU A 204 6.23 -23.95 5.82
CA GLU A 204 7.26 -23.62 6.81
C GLU A 204 8.26 -22.57 6.31
N LYS A 205 8.13 -22.13 5.06
CA LYS A 205 9.05 -21.16 4.46
C LYS A 205 8.35 -20.01 3.77
N GLU A 206 7.15 -20.24 3.25
CA GLU A 206 6.43 -19.34 2.37
C GLU A 206 5.03 -19.04 2.90
N VAL A 207 4.48 -17.91 2.47
CA VAL A 207 3.08 -17.53 2.65
C VAL A 207 2.52 -17.04 1.32
N VAL A 208 1.30 -17.44 1.00
CA VAL A 208 0.56 -16.97 -0.18
C VAL A 208 -0.23 -15.72 0.18
N LEU A 209 -0.23 -14.72 -0.71
CA LEU A 209 -0.82 -13.40 -0.50
C LEU A 209 -1.78 -13.08 -1.64
N LEU A 210 -2.99 -12.65 -1.28
CA LEU A 210 -3.93 -12.02 -2.20
C LEU A 210 -4.25 -10.60 -1.69
N PHE A 211 -3.96 -9.59 -2.49
CA PHE A 211 -4.23 -8.18 -2.17
C PHE A 211 -5.44 -7.69 -2.97
N LYS A 212 -6.34 -6.94 -2.32
CA LYS A 212 -7.43 -6.21 -2.98
C LYS A 212 -7.55 -4.79 -2.40
N PHE A 213 -7.58 -3.78 -3.27
CA PHE A 213 -7.74 -2.38 -2.88
C PHE A 213 -9.01 -1.77 -3.47
N ARG A 214 -9.46 -0.65 -2.90
CA ARG A 214 -10.68 0.06 -3.36
C ARG A 214 -10.66 0.50 -4.82
N CYS A 215 -9.49 0.71 -5.42
CA CYS A 215 -9.38 1.08 -6.83
C CYS A 215 -9.55 -0.11 -7.80
N GLY A 216 -9.86 -1.31 -7.29
CA GLY A 216 -9.94 -2.52 -8.10
C GLY A 216 -8.57 -3.14 -8.42
N HIS A 217 -7.49 -2.62 -7.83
CA HIS A 217 -6.18 -3.24 -7.92
C HIS A 217 -6.19 -4.54 -7.13
N MET A 218 -5.88 -5.64 -7.82
CA MET A 218 -5.74 -6.97 -7.23
C MET A 218 -4.37 -7.55 -7.56
N SER A 219 -3.74 -8.25 -6.61
CA SER A 219 -2.46 -8.92 -6.85
C SER A 219 -2.32 -10.18 -6.03
N LEU A 220 -1.88 -11.24 -6.69
CA LEU A 220 -1.61 -12.56 -6.15
C LEU A 220 -0.10 -12.81 -6.19
N GLY A 221 0.44 -13.27 -5.07
CA GLY A 221 1.86 -13.60 -4.98
C GLY A 221 2.15 -14.54 -3.83
N LYS A 222 3.43 -14.87 -3.68
CA LYS A 222 3.94 -15.61 -2.53
C LYS A 222 5.19 -14.94 -1.99
N ALA A 223 5.43 -15.09 -0.70
CA ALA A 223 6.55 -14.45 -0.03
C ALA A 223 7.20 -15.39 0.98
N MET A 224 8.48 -15.16 1.27
CA MET A 224 9.15 -15.84 2.37
C MET A 224 8.57 -15.37 3.71
N LEU A 225 8.43 -16.30 4.66
CA LEU A 225 8.05 -15.98 6.03
C LEU A 225 9.10 -15.06 6.66
N VAL A 226 8.62 -13.98 7.28
CA VAL A 226 9.44 -13.09 8.09
C VAL A 226 8.68 -12.75 9.38
N PRO A 227 9.20 -13.11 10.57
CA PRO A 227 10.42 -13.89 10.81
C PRO A 227 10.33 -15.35 10.32
N ASP A 228 11.36 -16.16 10.57
CA ASP A 228 11.30 -17.59 10.23
C ASP A 228 10.16 -18.31 10.96
N TYR A 229 9.83 -19.52 10.47
CA TYR A 229 8.68 -20.29 10.93
C TYR A 229 8.63 -20.54 12.44
N LYS A 230 9.77 -20.80 13.09
CA LYS A 230 9.77 -21.10 14.54
C LYS A 230 9.36 -19.88 15.35
N ILE A 231 9.87 -18.71 14.95
CA ILE A 231 9.51 -17.44 15.57
C ILE A 231 8.06 -17.08 15.24
N CYS A 232 7.64 -17.23 13.98
CA CYS A 232 6.24 -17.01 13.59
C CYS A 232 5.27 -17.88 14.39
N LYS A 233 5.60 -19.15 14.63
CA LYS A 233 4.78 -20.06 15.43
C LYS A 233 4.63 -19.57 16.86
N LYS A 234 5.72 -19.12 17.48
CA LYS A 234 5.69 -18.58 18.84
C LYS A 234 4.88 -17.28 18.91
N LEU A 235 5.20 -16.31 18.05
CA LEU A 235 4.48 -15.02 17.99
C LEU A 235 2.99 -15.22 17.68
N GLY A 236 2.66 -16.19 16.84
CA GLY A 236 1.28 -16.50 16.50
C GLY A 236 0.48 -16.98 17.71
N GLN A 237 1.08 -17.84 18.55
CA GLN A 237 0.48 -18.24 19.82
C GLN A 237 0.35 -17.05 20.79
N ASP A 238 1.41 -16.26 20.93
CA ASP A 238 1.44 -15.13 21.88
C ASP A 238 0.41 -14.04 21.52
N TYR A 239 0.18 -13.78 20.22
CA TYR A 239 -0.68 -12.67 19.78
C TYR A 239 -2.12 -13.07 19.46
N TYR A 240 -2.37 -14.31 19.03
CA TYR A 240 -3.65 -14.67 18.42
C TYR A 240 -4.39 -15.82 19.13
N ALA A 241 -3.80 -16.46 20.14
CA ALA A 241 -4.45 -17.54 20.88
C ALA A 241 -5.77 -17.10 21.55
N GLU A 242 -5.86 -15.84 21.99
CA GLU A 242 -7.06 -15.31 22.66
C GLU A 242 -8.17 -14.90 21.68
N ASN A 243 -7.84 -14.67 20.40
CA ASN A 243 -8.80 -14.30 19.36
C ASN A 243 -8.56 -15.10 18.07
N PRO A 244 -8.83 -16.42 18.09
CA PRO A 244 -8.42 -17.31 17.02
C PRO A 244 -9.23 -17.13 15.74
N THR A 245 -10.43 -16.55 15.80
CA THR A 245 -11.37 -16.44 14.68
C THR A 245 -11.40 -15.07 14.01
N GLY A 246 -10.88 -14.03 14.67
CA GLY A 246 -10.95 -12.65 14.19
C GLY A 246 -10.03 -12.38 12.99
N ALA A 247 -10.47 -11.50 12.09
CA ALA A 247 -9.60 -10.87 11.11
C ALA A 247 -8.59 -9.95 11.80
N LEU A 248 -7.37 -9.87 11.27
CA LEU A 248 -6.33 -8.99 11.79
C LEU A 248 -6.41 -7.63 11.10
N GLN A 249 -6.71 -6.57 11.84
CA GLN A 249 -6.66 -5.20 11.32
C GLN A 249 -5.36 -4.51 11.74
N LEU A 250 -4.61 -4.00 10.77
CA LEU A 250 -3.36 -3.26 11.00
C LEU A 250 -3.50 -1.81 10.52
N ASN A 251 -3.26 -0.84 11.41
CA ASN A 251 -3.23 0.57 11.09
C ASN A 251 -1.82 0.98 10.65
N LEU A 252 -1.65 1.33 9.37
CA LEU A 252 -0.34 1.69 8.82
C LEU A 252 0.22 2.98 9.43
N ASP A 253 -0.62 3.88 9.92
CA ASP A 253 -0.16 5.14 10.50
C ASP A 253 0.37 5.00 11.94
N GLU A 254 0.20 3.83 12.56
CA GLU A 254 0.58 3.51 13.95
C GLU A 254 1.73 2.47 14.03
N MET A 255 2.16 1.93 12.89
CA MET A 255 3.21 0.89 12.76
C MET A 255 4.60 1.46 12.49
#